data_AF-A0A1Q2YB14-F1
#
_entry.id   AF-A0A1Q2YB14-F1
#
_cell.length_a   1.000
_cell.length_b   1.000
_cell.length_c   1.000
_cell.angle_alpha   90.00
_cell.angle_beta   90.00
_cell.angle_gamma   90.00
#
_symmetry.space_group_name_H-M   'P 1'
#
loop_
_entity.id
_entity.type
_entity.pdbx_description
1 polymer ?
#
loop_
_entity_poly.entity_id
_entity_poly.type
_entity_poly.pdbx_seq_one_letter_code
_entity_poly.pdbx_strand_id
1 'polypeptide(L)'
;MAAFGVFGLLQLVVVANYFKTILSPQRFYNLMIAFGALVFVLGVSGLIAATKLGLIAPWTGRFYSLWDTNYAKIHIPIIASVSEHQPTPWSSFYFDLNFLIWLFPVGVYLCFNDLSDESIFIIVYSVLGSYFAGVMVRLMLTLAPVVCVCAALTVGKLCDIYFDFTELLSKKGRELNEKINPNDSLMNLISKLAVASTFAFYLFFYVQHCIWVNSNAYSSPSVVLASKNRDGSPALIDDFREAYYWLRMNTEEDSKVMAWWDYGYQIGGMADRTTFVDNNTWNNTHIATVGKAMAVSEEKSEVIMRRLGVDYVLVIFGGMIGYSGDDLNKFLWMVRISEGIWPEEVNERSYFTDRGEYRVDEHASTVMKDCLMYKMSFHGFGDLYAGRDPVDRVRQQKLGAEYAHNINLDVLEEVFTTENWLVRIYKLKDVDNFGRSLIDVGEEHRKDTTRRQKRIQTRKKPELDLRV
;
A
#
# COMPACT_ATOMS: atom_id res chain seq x y z
N MET A 1 12.04 -20.50 -14.31
CA MET A 1 11.99 -21.42 -15.48
C MET A 1 12.32 -20.75 -16.80
N ALA A 2 11.81 -19.55 -17.10
CA ALA A 2 12.11 -18.86 -18.37
C ALA A 2 13.62 -18.73 -18.67
N ALA A 3 14.43 -18.26 -17.71
CA ALA A 3 15.89 -18.15 -17.89
C ALA A 3 16.56 -19.50 -18.20
N PHE A 4 16.17 -20.58 -17.53
CA PHE A 4 16.68 -21.92 -17.80
C PHE A 4 16.26 -22.43 -19.19
N GLY A 5 15.02 -22.15 -19.60
CA GLY A 5 14.53 -22.47 -20.94
C GLY A 5 15.29 -21.72 -22.04
N VAL A 6 15.53 -20.42 -21.87
CA VAL A 6 16.31 -19.60 -22.81
C VAL A 6 17.77 -20.04 -22.83
N PHE A 7 18.37 -20.35 -21.68
CA PHE A 7 19.72 -20.90 -21.60
C PHE A 7 19.83 -22.23 -22.36
N GLY A 8 18.88 -23.15 -22.17
CA GLY A 8 18.82 -24.40 -22.91
C GLY A 8 18.68 -24.16 -24.43
N LEU A 9 17.77 -23.27 -24.83
CA LEU A 9 17.59 -22.87 -26.23
C LEU A 9 18.89 -22.31 -26.83
N LEU A 10 19.63 -21.49 -26.08
CA LEU A 10 20.89 -20.90 -26.55
C LEU A 10 21.94 -21.98 -26.83
N GLN A 11 22.08 -22.98 -25.96
CA GLN A 11 22.97 -24.12 -26.22
C GLN A 11 22.58 -24.87 -27.50
N LEU A 12 21.28 -25.08 -27.71
CA LEU A 12 20.78 -25.74 -28.92
C LEU A 12 21.03 -24.91 -30.18
N VAL A 13 20.87 -23.59 -30.10
CA VAL A 13 21.17 -22.67 -31.21
C VAL A 13 22.66 -22.69 -31.56
N VAL A 14 23.55 -22.76 -30.57
CA VAL A 14 25.01 -22.89 -30.81
C VAL A 14 25.34 -24.20 -31.51
N VAL A 15 24.77 -25.31 -31.04
CA VAL A 15 24.93 -26.63 -31.68
C VAL A 15 24.37 -26.63 -33.10
N ALA A 16 23.20 -26.02 -33.30
CA ALA A 16 22.62 -25.84 -34.63
C ALA A 16 23.54 -25.02 -35.54
N ASN A 17 24.15 -23.95 -35.04
CA ASN A 17 25.06 -23.13 -35.83
C ASN A 17 26.33 -23.89 -36.22
N TYR A 18 26.84 -24.78 -35.34
CA TYR A 18 27.92 -25.69 -35.68
C TYR A 18 27.52 -26.69 -36.78
N PHE A 19 26.32 -27.26 -36.72
CA PHE A 19 25.83 -28.15 -37.78
C PHE A 19 25.57 -27.43 -39.11
N LYS A 20 25.20 -26.14 -39.06
CA LYS A 20 25.01 -25.29 -40.24
C LYS A 20 26.27 -25.15 -41.08
N THR A 21 27.46 -25.16 -40.47
CA THR A 21 28.73 -25.03 -41.20
C THR A 21 29.20 -26.35 -41.84
N ILE A 22 28.65 -27.49 -41.39
CA ILE A 22 29.09 -28.83 -41.82
C ILE A 22 28.12 -29.47 -42.83
N LEU A 23 26.82 -29.21 -42.70
CA LEU A 23 25.77 -29.86 -43.48
C LEU A 23 25.31 -29.07 -44.70
N SER A 24 24.73 -29.76 -45.69
CA SER A 24 24.11 -29.10 -46.84
C SER A 24 22.80 -28.38 -46.44
N PRO A 25 22.45 -27.25 -47.10
CA PRO A 25 21.36 -26.37 -46.66
C PRO A 25 19.98 -27.06 -46.53
N GLN A 26 19.65 -27.95 -47.47
CA GLN A 26 18.37 -28.68 -47.47
C GLN A 26 18.26 -29.71 -46.33
N ARG A 27 19.36 -30.42 -46.02
CA ARG A 27 19.37 -31.37 -44.89
C ARG A 27 19.36 -30.65 -43.55
N PHE A 28 20.06 -29.51 -43.47
CA PHE A 28 20.07 -28.66 -42.29
C PHE A 28 18.68 -28.10 -41.97
N TYR A 29 17.93 -27.60 -42.95
CA TYR A 29 16.59 -27.04 -42.74
C TYR A 29 15.60 -28.08 -42.20
N ASN A 30 15.55 -29.27 -42.81
CA ASN A 30 14.66 -30.34 -42.35
C ASN A 30 15.03 -30.86 -40.95
N LEU A 31 16.33 -30.97 -40.67
CA LEU A 31 16.83 -31.38 -39.36
C LEU A 31 16.50 -30.33 -38.28
N MET A 32 16.63 -29.05 -38.59
CA MET A 32 16.30 -27.95 -37.67
C MET A 32 14.82 -27.91 -37.30
N ILE A 33 13.92 -28.11 -38.26
CA ILE A 33 12.48 -28.14 -37.99
C ILE A 33 12.12 -29.36 -37.14
N ALA A 34 12.60 -30.55 -37.51
CA ALA A 34 12.32 -31.78 -36.77
C ALA A 34 12.88 -31.73 -35.34
N PHE A 35 14.11 -31.27 -35.18
CA PHE A 35 14.77 -31.14 -33.89
C PHE A 35 14.15 -30.03 -33.03
N GLY A 36 13.84 -28.87 -33.62
CA GLY A 36 13.17 -27.77 -32.93
C GLY A 36 11.77 -28.15 -32.44
N ALA A 37 10.99 -28.83 -33.27
CA ALA A 37 9.67 -29.34 -32.88
C ALA A 37 9.77 -30.39 -31.76
N LEU A 38 10.73 -31.33 -31.85
CA LEU A 38 10.95 -32.35 -30.83
C LEU A 38 11.33 -31.72 -29.48
N VAL A 39 12.28 -30.79 -29.47
CA VAL A 39 12.71 -30.08 -28.26
C VAL A 39 11.56 -29.25 -27.68
N PHE A 40 10.78 -28.57 -28.51
CA PHE A 40 9.63 -27.79 -28.05
C PHE A 40 8.58 -28.69 -27.38
N VAL A 41 8.22 -29.80 -28.02
CA VAL A 41 7.25 -30.76 -27.46
C VAL A 41 7.77 -31.37 -26.17
N LEU A 42 9.02 -31.84 -26.14
CA LEU A 42 9.64 -32.41 -24.94
C LEU A 42 9.80 -31.38 -23.82
N GLY A 43 10.18 -30.15 -24.15
CA GLY A 43 10.35 -29.07 -23.18
C GLY A 43 9.04 -28.65 -22.54
N VAL A 44 7.98 -28.44 -23.34
CA VAL A 44 6.65 -28.06 -22.84
C VAL A 44 6.02 -29.21 -22.06
N SER A 45 6.02 -30.43 -22.59
CA SER A 45 5.47 -31.60 -21.90
C SER A 45 6.25 -31.92 -20.62
N GLY A 46 7.57 -31.82 -20.64
CA GLY A 46 8.44 -31.99 -19.47
C GLY A 46 8.17 -30.94 -18.40
N LEU A 47 7.99 -29.66 -18.76
CA LEU A 47 7.64 -28.61 -17.82
C LEU A 47 6.28 -28.85 -17.16
N ILE A 48 5.26 -29.19 -17.96
CA ILE A 48 3.91 -29.49 -17.45
C ILE A 48 3.94 -30.72 -16.53
N ALA A 49 4.62 -31.79 -16.94
CA ALA A 49 4.77 -33.00 -16.14
C ALA A 49 5.52 -32.72 -14.83
N ALA A 50 6.63 -32.01 -14.87
CA ALA A 50 7.42 -31.65 -13.69
C ALA A 50 6.64 -30.75 -12.71
N THR A 51 5.78 -29.88 -13.23
CA THR A 51 4.91 -29.02 -12.41
C THR A 51 3.78 -29.85 -11.78
N LYS A 52 3.14 -30.75 -12.55
CA LYS A 52 2.08 -31.65 -12.02
C LYS A 52 2.60 -32.70 -11.04
N LEU A 53 3.82 -33.17 -11.23
CA LEU A 53 4.50 -34.11 -10.34
C LEU A 53 5.04 -33.44 -9.05
N GLY A 54 4.91 -32.11 -8.92
CA GLY A 54 5.34 -31.37 -7.73
C GLY A 54 6.86 -31.19 -7.61
N LEU A 55 7.64 -31.55 -8.64
CA LEU A 55 9.08 -31.30 -8.68
C LEU A 55 9.41 -29.81 -8.80
N ILE A 56 8.48 -29.03 -9.40
CA ILE A 56 8.59 -27.59 -9.58
C ILE A 56 7.40 -26.93 -8.92
N ALA A 57 7.67 -26.03 -7.97
CA ALA A 57 6.62 -25.24 -7.33
C ALA A 57 5.90 -24.33 -8.34
N PRO A 58 4.57 -24.18 -8.23
CA PRO A 58 3.80 -23.26 -9.07
C PRO A 58 4.12 -21.79 -8.73
N TRP A 59 3.54 -20.88 -9.51
CA TRP A 59 3.62 -19.45 -9.27
C TRP A 59 3.11 -19.10 -7.87
N THR A 60 3.83 -18.23 -7.16
CA THR A 60 3.34 -17.74 -5.87
C THR A 60 2.17 -16.77 -6.09
N GLY A 61 1.27 -16.67 -5.11
CA GLY A 61 0.06 -15.87 -5.23
C GLY A 61 0.30 -14.40 -5.59
N ARG A 62 1.39 -13.79 -5.08
CA ARG A 62 1.78 -12.40 -5.39
C ARG A 62 2.18 -12.18 -6.86
N PHE A 63 2.85 -13.15 -7.49
CA PHE A 63 3.18 -13.05 -8.92
C PHE A 63 1.99 -13.43 -9.80
N TYR A 64 1.19 -14.40 -9.36
CA TYR A 64 0.00 -14.82 -10.11
C TYR A 64 -1.06 -13.71 -10.18
N SER A 65 -1.19 -12.88 -9.13
CA SER A 65 -2.10 -11.74 -9.14
C SER A 65 -1.76 -10.63 -10.15
N LEU A 66 -0.52 -10.59 -10.65
CA LEU A 66 -0.13 -9.69 -11.74
C LEU A 66 -0.64 -10.18 -13.10
N TRP A 67 -0.93 -11.47 -13.22
CA TRP A 67 -1.48 -12.09 -14.42
C TRP A 67 -3.00 -12.16 -14.36
N ASP A 68 -3.54 -12.72 -13.28
CA ASP A 68 -4.97 -12.71 -12.97
C ASP A 68 -5.27 -11.70 -11.86
N THR A 69 -5.69 -10.51 -12.29
CA THR A 69 -5.95 -9.37 -11.39
C THR A 69 -7.12 -9.60 -10.43
N ASN A 70 -8.01 -10.58 -10.70
CA ASN A 70 -9.13 -10.89 -9.82
C ASN A 70 -8.78 -11.93 -8.74
N TYR A 71 -7.74 -12.75 -8.97
CA TYR A 71 -7.38 -13.85 -8.08
C TYR A 71 -7.12 -13.39 -6.63
N ALA A 72 -6.36 -12.31 -6.46
CA ALA A 72 -6.03 -11.78 -5.13
C ALA A 72 -7.28 -11.34 -4.35
N LYS A 73 -8.22 -10.66 -5.01
CA LYS A 73 -9.43 -10.14 -4.36
C LYS A 73 -10.34 -11.24 -3.82
N ILE A 74 -10.39 -12.38 -4.51
CA ILE A 74 -11.29 -13.50 -4.20
C ILE A 74 -10.64 -14.47 -3.20
N HIS A 75 -9.38 -14.85 -3.42
CA HIS A 75 -8.75 -15.95 -2.70
C HIS A 75 -7.78 -15.52 -1.61
N ILE A 76 -7.19 -14.32 -1.70
CA ILE A 76 -6.19 -13.85 -0.74
C ILE A 76 -6.42 -12.37 -0.40
N PRO A 77 -7.42 -12.05 0.45
CA PRO A 77 -7.80 -10.67 0.77
C PRO A 77 -6.64 -9.81 1.30
N ILE A 78 -5.65 -10.43 1.96
CA ILE A 78 -4.43 -9.76 2.47
C ILE A 78 -3.62 -9.10 1.34
N ILE A 79 -3.55 -9.72 0.16
CA ILE A 79 -2.83 -9.12 -0.98
C ILE A 79 -3.62 -7.92 -1.51
N ALA A 80 -4.95 -8.03 -1.59
CA ALA A 80 -5.81 -6.96 -2.10
C ALA A 80 -5.99 -5.78 -1.12
N SER A 81 -5.74 -5.99 0.19
CA SER A 81 -5.87 -4.94 1.21
C SER A 81 -4.78 -3.89 1.15
N VAL A 82 -3.63 -4.20 0.52
CA VAL A 82 -2.52 -3.25 0.36
C VAL A 82 -2.86 -2.24 -0.74
N SER A 83 -2.89 -0.95 -0.40
CA SER A 83 -3.22 0.12 -1.34
C SER A 83 -2.27 0.17 -2.55
N GLU A 84 -1.00 -0.17 -2.36
CA GLU A 84 0.01 -0.21 -3.42
C GLU A 84 -0.25 -1.25 -4.52
N HIS A 85 -1.09 -2.25 -4.23
CA HIS A 85 -1.44 -3.31 -5.17
C HIS A 85 -2.61 -2.96 -6.09
N GLN A 86 -3.20 -1.77 -5.91
CA GLN A 86 -4.27 -1.29 -6.76
C GLN A 86 -3.75 -0.90 -8.16
N PRO A 87 -4.62 -0.90 -9.18
CA PRO A 87 -4.27 -0.44 -10.52
C PRO A 87 -4.03 1.06 -10.56
N THR A 88 -3.19 1.50 -11.50
CA THR A 88 -2.73 2.89 -11.61
C THR A 88 -3.67 3.70 -12.51
N PRO A 89 -4.28 4.80 -12.04
CA PRO A 89 -5.04 5.70 -12.90
C PRO A 89 -4.12 6.55 -13.78
N TRP A 90 -4.61 6.99 -14.93
CA TRP A 90 -3.84 7.85 -15.87
C TRP A 90 -3.32 9.15 -15.21
N SER A 91 -4.06 9.67 -14.22
CA SER A 91 -3.67 10.85 -13.47
C SER A 91 -2.36 10.64 -12.71
N SER A 92 -2.11 9.44 -12.19
CA SER A 92 -0.85 9.10 -11.51
C SER A 92 0.31 9.01 -12.50
N PHE A 93 0.10 8.44 -13.69
CA PHE A 93 1.14 8.46 -14.75
C PHE A 93 1.57 9.89 -15.11
N TYR A 94 0.61 10.81 -15.26
CA TYR A 94 0.93 12.20 -15.53
C TYR A 94 1.55 12.91 -14.32
N PHE A 95 1.05 12.65 -13.11
CA PHE A 95 1.57 13.24 -11.88
C PHE A 95 3.04 12.86 -11.65
N ASP A 96 3.39 11.60 -11.87
CA ASP A 96 4.73 11.06 -11.61
C ASP A 96 5.73 11.40 -12.73
N LEU A 97 5.28 11.39 -14.00
CA LEU A 97 6.18 11.47 -15.18
C LEU A 97 6.04 12.78 -15.98
N ASN A 98 5.03 13.60 -15.69
CA ASN A 98 4.71 14.85 -16.38
C ASN A 98 4.80 14.69 -17.91
N PHE A 99 5.68 15.45 -18.56
CA PHE A 99 5.75 15.50 -20.02
C PHE A 99 6.49 14.31 -20.64
N LEU A 100 7.21 13.52 -19.82
CA LEU A 100 7.94 12.35 -20.31
C LEU A 100 6.99 11.26 -20.83
N ILE A 101 5.75 11.22 -20.31
CA ILE A 101 4.77 10.20 -20.67
C ILE A 101 4.37 10.26 -22.16
N TRP A 102 4.36 11.44 -22.78
CA TRP A 102 4.02 11.59 -24.20
C TRP A 102 5.25 11.51 -25.11
N LEU A 103 6.46 11.76 -24.60
CA LEU A 103 7.70 11.48 -25.32
C LEU A 103 8.06 9.99 -25.31
N PHE A 104 7.63 9.25 -24.30
CA PHE A 104 7.86 7.82 -24.17
C PHE A 104 7.51 7.00 -25.43
N PRO A 105 6.27 7.05 -25.99
CA PRO A 105 5.94 6.30 -27.19
C PRO A 105 6.74 6.74 -28.42
N VAL A 106 7.12 8.02 -28.51
CA VAL A 106 7.98 8.53 -29.59
C VAL A 106 9.38 7.92 -29.49
N GLY A 107 9.93 7.83 -28.28
CA GLY A 107 11.23 7.20 -28.05
C GLY A 107 11.22 5.72 -28.41
N VAL A 108 10.14 5.00 -28.05
CA VAL A 108 9.95 3.60 -28.46
C VAL A 108 9.89 3.48 -29.99
N TYR A 109 9.14 4.37 -30.66
CA TYR A 109 9.08 4.40 -32.12
C TYR A 109 10.45 4.67 -32.76
N LEU A 110 11.25 5.56 -32.18
CA LEU A 110 12.61 5.82 -32.66
C LEU A 110 13.53 4.61 -32.51
N CYS A 111 13.37 3.79 -31.47
CA CYS A 111 14.08 2.52 -31.32
C CYS A 111 13.65 1.47 -32.37
N PHE A 112 12.42 1.54 -32.88
CA PHE A 112 11.98 0.68 -33.99
C PHE A 112 12.60 1.06 -35.33
N ASN A 113 12.89 2.35 -35.55
CA ASN A 113 13.54 2.81 -36.78
C ASN A 113 15.01 2.38 -36.83
N ASP A 114 15.74 2.51 -35.72
CA ASP A 114 17.14 2.09 -35.60
C ASP A 114 17.21 0.77 -34.81
N LEU A 115 16.86 -0.32 -35.49
CA LEU A 115 16.75 -1.66 -34.89
C LEU A 115 18.13 -2.28 -34.62
N SER A 116 18.75 -1.87 -33.51
CA SER A 116 19.95 -2.49 -32.95
C SER A 116 19.60 -3.55 -31.88
N ASP A 117 20.57 -4.39 -31.53
CA ASP A 117 20.39 -5.41 -30.47
C ASP A 117 20.03 -4.77 -29.12
N GLU A 118 20.55 -3.57 -28.82
CA GLU A 118 20.23 -2.81 -27.60
C GLU A 118 18.83 -2.19 -27.67
N SER A 119 18.41 -1.70 -28.85
CA SER A 119 17.07 -1.16 -29.07
C SER A 119 15.99 -2.20 -28.79
N ILE A 120 16.21 -3.47 -29.15
CA ILE A 120 15.27 -4.56 -28.88
C ILE A 120 15.03 -4.72 -27.38
N PHE A 121 16.08 -4.64 -26.56
CA PHE A 121 15.94 -4.71 -25.10
C PHE A 121 15.07 -3.58 -24.55
N ILE A 122 15.32 -2.34 -25.01
CA ILE A 122 14.53 -1.16 -24.59
C ILE A 122 13.06 -1.32 -24.99
N ILE A 123 12.77 -1.81 -26.20
CA ILE A 123 11.39 -2.02 -26.67
C ILE A 123 10.67 -3.04 -25.79
N VAL A 124 11.29 -4.19 -25.54
CA VAL A 124 10.69 -5.25 -24.70
C VAL A 124 10.47 -4.74 -23.27
N TYR A 125 11.44 -4.00 -22.72
CA TYR A 125 11.33 -3.42 -21.39
C TYR A 125 10.22 -2.37 -21.31
N SER A 126 10.10 -1.49 -22.30
CA SER A 126 9.04 -0.49 -22.40
C SER A 126 7.65 -1.12 -22.40
N VAL A 127 7.42 -2.11 -23.27
CA VAL A 127 6.10 -2.76 -23.38
C VAL A 127 5.74 -3.51 -22.11
N LEU A 128 6.65 -4.32 -21.58
CA LEU A 128 6.41 -5.12 -20.39
C LEU A 128 6.28 -4.25 -19.13
N GLY A 129 7.14 -3.24 -18.99
CA GLY A 129 7.10 -2.27 -17.90
C GLY A 129 5.80 -1.46 -17.89
N SER A 130 5.32 -1.01 -19.06
CA SER A 130 4.05 -0.30 -19.16
C SER A 130 2.86 -1.17 -18.77
N TYR A 131 2.85 -2.46 -19.15
CA TYR A 131 1.81 -3.39 -18.73
C TYR A 131 1.78 -3.53 -17.20
N PHE A 132 2.93 -3.82 -16.58
CA PHE A 132 3.01 -4.04 -15.14
C PHE A 132 2.71 -2.78 -14.31
N ALA A 133 3.18 -1.61 -14.74
CA ALA A 133 2.84 -0.34 -14.10
C ALA A 133 1.34 0.01 -14.23
N GLY A 134 0.67 -0.46 -15.29
CA GLY A 134 -0.78 -0.34 -15.44
C GLY A 134 -1.55 -1.22 -14.45
N VAL A 135 -1.06 -2.43 -14.19
CA VAL A 135 -1.70 -3.39 -13.27
C VAL A 135 -1.49 -3.03 -11.81
N MET A 136 -0.33 -2.48 -11.44
CA MET A 136 0.03 -2.21 -10.04
C MET A 136 0.80 -0.89 -9.88
N VAL A 137 0.32 -0.01 -8.99
CA VAL A 137 0.93 1.32 -8.73
C VAL A 137 2.39 1.22 -8.32
N ARG A 138 2.75 0.26 -7.46
CA ARG A 138 4.15 0.08 -7.02
C ARG A 138 5.14 -0.14 -8.16
N LEU A 139 4.69 -0.74 -9.27
CA LEU A 139 5.55 -1.06 -10.41
C LEU A 139 5.83 0.16 -11.31
N MET A 140 5.20 1.31 -11.04
CA MET A 140 5.60 2.59 -11.65
C MET A 140 7.08 2.90 -11.44
N LEU A 141 7.62 2.57 -10.27
CA LEU A 141 9.04 2.77 -9.95
C LEU A 141 9.96 2.03 -10.94
N THR A 142 9.53 0.87 -11.43
CA THR A 142 10.28 0.10 -12.43
C THR A 142 10.08 0.62 -13.85
N LEU A 143 8.97 1.31 -14.14
CA LEU A 143 8.74 1.93 -15.45
C LEU A 143 9.54 3.24 -15.62
N ALA A 144 9.74 4.01 -14.55
CA ALA A 144 10.35 5.33 -14.63
C ALA A 144 11.72 5.37 -15.36
N PRO A 145 12.68 4.43 -15.13
CA PRO A 145 13.97 4.45 -15.82
C PRO A 145 13.85 4.36 -17.35
N VAL A 146 12.98 3.47 -17.87
CA VAL A 146 12.85 3.31 -19.33
C VAL A 146 12.12 4.48 -19.98
N VAL A 147 11.17 5.08 -19.26
CA VAL A 147 10.51 6.32 -19.69
C VAL A 147 11.53 7.45 -19.83
N CYS A 148 12.42 7.62 -18.85
CA CYS A 148 13.50 8.60 -18.91
C CYS A 148 14.44 8.36 -20.09
N VAL A 149 14.83 7.10 -20.35
CA VAL A 149 15.71 6.74 -21.46
C VAL A 149 15.05 7.04 -22.81
N CYS A 150 13.82 6.59 -23.03
CA CYS A 150 13.08 6.84 -24.28
C CYS A 150 12.81 8.34 -24.51
N ALA A 151 12.45 9.07 -23.45
CA ALA A 151 12.28 10.52 -23.53
C ALA A 151 13.61 11.22 -23.85
N ALA A 152 14.71 10.80 -23.22
CA ALA A 152 16.05 11.33 -23.51
C ALA A 152 16.49 11.05 -24.95
N LEU A 153 16.22 9.86 -25.51
CA LEU A 153 16.48 9.56 -26.91
C LEU A 153 15.68 10.47 -27.85
N THR A 154 14.41 10.72 -27.51
CA THR A 154 13.54 11.60 -28.30
C THR A 154 14.05 13.04 -28.28
N VAL A 155 14.33 13.58 -27.08
CA VAL A 155 14.87 14.92 -26.92
C VAL A 155 16.25 15.03 -27.56
N GLY A 156 17.12 14.02 -27.40
CA GLY A 156 18.44 13.97 -28.03
C GLY A 156 18.37 14.08 -29.55
N LYS A 157 17.54 13.27 -30.21
CA LYS A 157 17.35 13.37 -31.68
C LYS A 157 16.79 14.72 -32.10
N LEU A 158 15.88 15.31 -31.32
CA LEU A 158 15.35 16.64 -31.61
C LEU A 158 16.43 17.72 -31.45
N CYS A 159 17.27 17.62 -30.42
CA CYS A 159 18.43 18.49 -30.25
C CYS A 159 19.40 18.34 -31.44
N ASP A 160 19.71 17.13 -31.88
CA ASP A 160 20.63 16.90 -33.02
C ASP A 160 20.10 17.53 -34.31
N ILE A 161 18.78 17.49 -34.55
CA ILE A 161 18.16 18.05 -35.76
C ILE A 161 18.04 19.59 -35.69
N TYR A 162 17.59 20.13 -34.56
CA TYR A 162 17.22 21.55 -34.44
C TYR A 162 18.30 22.44 -33.83
N PHE A 163 19.29 21.88 -33.09
CA PHE A 163 20.39 22.64 -32.48
C PHE A 163 21.69 22.64 -33.30
N ASP A 164 21.68 22.07 -34.50
CA ASP A 164 22.79 22.27 -35.41
C ASP A 164 22.78 23.70 -35.99
N PHE A 165 23.57 24.57 -35.34
CA PHE A 165 23.86 25.95 -35.77
C PHE A 165 25.20 26.06 -36.50
N THR A 166 25.84 24.94 -36.84
CA THR A 166 27.20 24.92 -37.44
C THR A 166 27.22 25.63 -38.80
N GLU A 167 26.14 25.53 -39.57
CA GLU A 167 25.97 26.27 -40.84
C GLU A 167 25.86 27.79 -40.66
N LEU A 168 25.37 28.25 -39.50
CA LEU A 168 25.24 29.67 -39.15
C LEU A 168 26.55 30.25 -38.59
N LEU A 169 27.34 29.44 -37.87
CA LEU A 169 28.60 29.84 -37.24
C LEU A 169 29.82 29.66 -38.16
N SER A 170 29.77 28.71 -39.10
CA SER A 170 30.88 28.48 -40.04
C SER A 170 30.95 29.59 -41.09
N LYS A 171 32.02 30.39 -41.05
CA LYS A 171 32.36 31.39 -42.09
C LYS A 171 32.43 30.78 -43.51
N LYS A 172 32.59 29.47 -43.66
CA LYS A 172 32.56 28.74 -44.94
C LYS A 172 31.15 28.60 -45.54
N GLY A 173 30.10 28.78 -44.75
CA GLY A 173 28.71 28.79 -45.22
C GLY A 173 28.31 30.07 -45.96
N ARG A 174 29.12 31.14 -45.90
CA ARG A 174 28.85 32.39 -46.63
C ARG A 174 29.03 32.27 -48.14
N GLU A 175 29.93 31.41 -48.62
CA GLU A 175 30.14 31.19 -50.06
C GLU A 175 29.15 30.19 -50.67
N LEU A 176 28.59 29.27 -49.87
CA LEU A 176 27.52 28.34 -50.32
C LEU A 176 26.11 28.96 -50.28
N ASN A 177 25.90 30.01 -49.49
CA ASN A 177 24.61 30.67 -49.28
C ASN A 177 24.21 31.69 -50.37
N GLU A 178 25.05 31.99 -51.36
CA GLU A 178 24.68 32.93 -52.45
C GLU A 178 23.48 32.46 -53.30
N LYS A 179 23.05 31.19 -53.19
CA LYS A 179 21.90 30.63 -53.92
C LYS A 179 20.64 30.39 -53.09
N ILE A 180 20.64 30.70 -51.79
CA ILE A 180 19.48 30.44 -50.92
C ILE A 180 18.71 31.75 -50.70
N ASN A 181 17.39 31.73 -50.93
CA ASN A 181 16.53 32.89 -50.70
C ASN A 181 16.64 33.36 -49.24
N PRO A 182 16.84 34.65 -48.97
CA PRO A 182 16.97 35.17 -47.62
C PRO A 182 15.74 34.92 -46.73
N ASN A 183 14.55 34.81 -47.33
CA ASN A 183 13.32 34.44 -46.60
C ASN A 183 13.33 32.99 -46.09
N ASP A 184 13.90 32.04 -46.85
CA ASP A 184 13.91 30.61 -46.46
C ASP A 184 14.92 30.36 -45.34
N SER A 185 16.07 31.04 -45.38
CA SER A 185 17.07 31.01 -44.31
C SER A 185 16.53 31.60 -42.99
N LEU A 186 15.77 32.70 -43.08
CA LEU A 186 15.14 33.34 -41.92
C LEU A 186 14.02 32.48 -41.33
N MET A 187 13.19 31.83 -42.16
CA MET A 187 12.17 30.89 -41.71
C MET A 187 12.75 29.63 -41.06
N ASN A 188 13.86 29.10 -41.58
CA ASN A 188 14.58 27.99 -40.97
C ASN A 188 15.18 28.37 -39.60
N LEU A 189 15.70 29.58 -39.46
CA LEU A 189 16.21 30.07 -38.17
C LEU A 189 15.07 30.24 -37.16
N ILE A 190 13.94 30.85 -37.56
CA ILE A 190 12.78 31.03 -36.69
C ILE A 190 12.21 29.69 -36.24
N SER A 191 12.07 28.71 -37.15
CA SER A 191 11.55 27.38 -36.80
C SER A 191 12.47 26.63 -35.85
N LYS A 192 13.79 26.64 -36.07
CA LYS A 192 14.78 26.09 -35.13
C LYS A 192 14.67 26.74 -33.75
N LEU A 193 14.61 28.07 -33.67
CA LEU A 193 14.47 28.81 -32.41
C LEU A 193 13.12 28.58 -31.71
N ALA A 194 12.03 28.43 -32.48
CA ALA A 194 10.71 28.14 -31.92
C ALA A 194 10.65 26.76 -31.28
N VAL A 195 11.20 25.75 -31.95
CA VAL A 195 11.30 24.37 -31.40
C VAL A 195 12.23 24.38 -30.18
N ALA A 196 13.39 25.02 -30.29
CA ALA A 196 14.35 25.19 -29.20
C ALA A 196 13.74 25.77 -27.93
N SER A 197 13.06 26.91 -28.07
CA SER A 197 12.46 27.63 -26.95
C SER A 197 11.30 26.84 -26.33
N THR A 198 10.52 26.13 -27.16
CA THR A 198 9.43 25.27 -26.67
C THR A 198 9.97 24.12 -25.81
N PHE A 199 11.03 23.43 -26.24
CA PHE A 199 11.64 22.37 -25.43
C PHE A 199 12.33 22.89 -24.17
N ALA A 200 13.01 24.04 -24.25
CA ALA A 200 13.58 24.70 -23.09
C ALA A 200 12.51 25.04 -22.05
N PHE A 201 11.33 25.51 -22.50
CA PHE A 201 10.18 25.76 -21.64
C PHE A 201 9.67 24.48 -20.96
N TYR A 202 9.48 23.39 -21.71
CA TYR A 202 9.05 22.12 -21.13
C TYR A 202 10.04 21.55 -20.12
N LEU A 203 11.35 21.66 -20.37
CA LEU A 203 12.38 21.25 -19.43
C LEU A 203 12.35 22.09 -18.14
N PHE A 204 12.19 23.41 -18.27
CA PHE A 204 12.02 24.28 -17.10
C PHE A 204 10.75 23.93 -16.32
N PHE A 205 9.63 23.76 -17.01
CA PHE A 205 8.34 23.37 -16.40
C PHE A 205 8.44 22.01 -15.70
N TYR A 206 9.16 21.05 -16.28
CA TYR A 206 9.40 19.74 -15.68
C TYR A 206 10.13 19.84 -14.34
N VAL A 207 11.18 20.65 -14.26
CA VAL A 207 11.90 20.87 -13.00
C VAL A 207 10.98 21.49 -11.94
N GLN A 208 10.18 22.50 -12.31
CA GLN A 208 9.22 23.12 -11.39
C GLN A 208 8.16 22.12 -10.91
N HIS A 209 7.62 21.31 -11.82
CA HIS A 209 6.67 20.24 -11.48
C HIS A 209 7.29 19.23 -10.50
N CYS A 210 8.50 18.72 -10.78
CA CYS A 210 9.19 17.77 -9.91
C CYS A 210 9.44 18.33 -8.51
N ILE A 211 9.88 19.60 -8.41
CA ILE A 211 10.10 20.27 -7.13
C ILE A 211 8.78 20.40 -6.37
N TRP A 212 7.71 20.85 -7.05
CA TRP A 212 6.41 21.05 -6.45
C TRP A 212 5.79 19.74 -5.97
N VAL A 213 5.82 18.68 -6.79
CA VAL A 213 5.31 17.35 -6.45
C VAL A 213 6.08 16.77 -5.26
N ASN A 214 7.42 16.79 -5.30
CA ASN A 214 8.23 16.28 -4.21
C ASN A 214 7.95 17.00 -2.90
N SER A 215 7.85 18.33 -2.94
CA SER A 215 7.64 19.15 -1.74
C SER A 215 6.24 19.09 -1.15
N ASN A 216 5.19 18.82 -1.94
CA ASN A 216 3.80 18.88 -1.47
C ASN A 216 3.16 17.51 -1.29
N ALA A 217 3.59 16.50 -2.06
CA ALA A 217 2.95 15.18 -2.04
C ALA A 217 3.83 14.12 -1.35
N TYR A 218 5.09 13.98 -1.76
CA TYR A 218 5.93 12.87 -1.27
C TYR A 218 6.69 13.18 0.01
N SER A 219 7.04 14.44 0.29
CA SER A 219 7.69 14.83 1.54
C SER A 219 6.69 15.02 2.68
N SER A 220 6.04 13.94 3.11
CA SER A 220 5.11 13.93 4.24
C SER A 220 5.43 12.78 5.21
N PRO A 221 5.84 13.05 6.46
CA PRO A 221 6.11 11.99 7.42
C PRO A 221 4.81 11.31 7.86
N SER A 222 4.83 9.98 7.99
CA SER A 222 3.67 9.20 8.47
C SER A 222 3.66 8.96 9.98
N VAL A 223 4.74 9.32 10.68
CA VAL A 223 4.88 9.18 12.15
C VAL A 223 4.35 10.42 12.87
N VAL A 224 4.70 11.61 12.38
CA VAL A 224 4.22 12.88 12.91
C VAL A 224 3.21 13.43 11.92
N LEU A 225 1.97 13.62 12.35
CA LEU A 225 0.92 14.12 11.48
C LEU A 225 0.94 15.65 11.47
N ALA A 226 1.10 16.22 10.28
CA ALA A 226 0.98 17.66 10.09
C ALA A 226 -0.49 18.06 9.99
N SER A 227 -0.93 18.92 10.90
CA SER A 227 -2.25 19.55 10.91
C SER A 227 -2.12 21.07 10.89
N LYS A 228 -3.23 21.77 10.72
CA LYS A 228 -3.29 23.23 10.76
C LYS A 228 -4.29 23.66 11.82
N ASN A 229 -3.87 24.56 12.70
CA ASN A 229 -4.74 25.21 13.65
C ASN A 229 -5.73 26.15 12.93
N ARG A 230 -6.76 26.61 13.66
CA ARG A 230 -7.80 27.52 13.12
C ARG A 230 -7.22 28.87 12.67
N ASP A 231 -6.09 29.27 13.23
CA ASP A 231 -5.33 30.48 12.87
C ASP A 231 -4.38 30.27 11.68
N GLY A 232 -4.29 29.05 11.15
CA GLY A 232 -3.41 28.68 10.05
C GLY A 232 -1.99 28.31 10.47
N SER A 233 -1.65 28.37 11.77
CA SER A 233 -0.35 27.91 12.26
C SER A 233 -0.21 26.38 12.11
N PRO A 234 1.00 25.88 11.81
CA PRO A 234 1.23 24.43 11.73
C PRO A 234 1.11 23.82 13.13
N ALA A 235 0.29 22.78 13.25
CA ALA A 235 0.19 21.95 14.44
C ALA A 235 0.75 20.57 14.12
N LEU A 236 1.70 20.10 14.91
CA LEU A 236 2.26 18.76 14.77
C LEU A 236 1.59 17.86 15.80
N ILE A 237 0.93 16.82 15.33
CA ILE A 237 0.31 15.79 16.15
C ILE A 237 1.27 14.61 16.21
N ASP A 238 1.72 14.29 17.41
CA ASP A 238 2.79 13.31 17.65
C ASP A 238 2.37 12.17 18.59
N ASP A 239 1.08 11.88 18.60
CA ASP A 239 0.44 10.86 19.43
C ASP A 239 1.05 9.46 19.24
N PHE A 240 1.54 9.12 18.03
CA PHE A 240 2.19 7.82 17.80
C PHE A 240 3.45 7.65 18.65
N ARG A 241 4.35 8.64 18.64
CA ARG A 241 5.58 8.56 19.45
C ARG A 241 5.26 8.64 20.93
N GLU A 242 4.30 9.47 21.33
CA GLU A 242 3.82 9.54 22.70
C GLU A 242 3.37 8.16 23.22
N ALA A 243 2.47 7.49 22.50
CA ALA A 243 1.94 6.18 22.88
C ALA A 243 3.01 5.08 22.88
N TYR A 244 3.86 5.03 21.85
CA TYR A 244 4.93 4.04 21.79
C TYR A 244 5.98 4.26 22.89
N TYR A 245 6.25 5.52 23.26
CA TYR A 245 7.18 5.83 24.34
C TYR A 245 6.60 5.50 25.71
N TRP A 246 5.30 5.76 25.94
CA TRP A 246 4.61 5.30 27.14
C TRP A 246 4.68 3.77 27.26
N LEU A 247 4.41 3.06 26.17
CA LEU A 247 4.47 1.60 26.15
C LEU A 247 5.89 1.11 26.50
N ARG A 248 6.93 1.80 26.01
CA ARG A 248 8.33 1.47 26.33
C ARG A 248 8.71 1.71 27.78
N MET A 249 8.20 2.79 28.40
CA MET A 249 8.64 3.23 29.73
C MET A 249 7.78 2.68 30.87
N ASN A 250 6.52 2.34 30.60
CA ASN A 250 5.54 2.03 31.65
C ASN A 250 5.06 0.56 31.66
N THR A 251 5.59 -0.29 30.78
CA THR A 251 5.25 -1.73 30.71
C THR A 251 6.48 -2.61 30.93
N GLU A 252 6.28 -3.88 31.29
CA GLU A 252 7.35 -4.87 31.42
C GLU A 252 8.00 -5.17 30.06
N GLU A 253 9.31 -5.47 30.04
CA GLU A 253 10.07 -5.67 28.81
C GLU A 253 9.58 -6.86 27.97
N ASP A 254 9.06 -7.90 28.62
CA ASP A 254 8.50 -9.10 28.00
C ASP A 254 7.01 -9.01 27.67
N SER A 255 6.39 -7.85 27.92
CA SER A 255 4.97 -7.63 27.63
C SER A 255 4.67 -7.74 26.14
N LYS A 256 3.51 -8.34 25.84
CA LYS A 256 3.09 -8.67 24.48
C LYS A 256 1.92 -7.81 24.05
N VAL A 257 2.10 -7.14 22.93
CA VAL A 257 1.19 -6.13 22.40
C VAL A 257 0.46 -6.66 21.17
N MET A 258 -0.86 -6.76 21.25
CA MET A 258 -1.73 -7.09 20.14
C MET A 258 -2.15 -5.80 19.41
N ALA A 259 -1.80 -5.69 18.14
CA ALA A 259 -2.19 -4.60 17.25
C ALA A 259 -2.39 -5.14 15.82
N TRP A 260 -2.97 -4.32 14.93
CA TRP A 260 -3.05 -4.69 13.52
C TRP A 260 -1.65 -4.76 12.87
N TRP A 261 -1.50 -5.60 11.85
CA TRP A 261 -0.20 -5.95 11.26
C TRP A 261 0.57 -4.76 10.66
N ASP A 262 -0.15 -3.71 10.24
CA ASP A 262 0.43 -2.46 9.73
C ASP A 262 1.46 -1.85 10.71
N TYR A 263 1.20 -1.97 12.01
CA TYR A 263 1.95 -1.28 13.07
C TYR A 263 3.05 -2.12 13.71
N GLY A 264 3.18 -3.41 13.36
CA GLY A 264 4.10 -4.33 14.04
C GLY A 264 5.56 -3.87 14.04
N TYR A 265 6.05 -3.34 12.92
CA TYR A 265 7.41 -2.78 12.83
C TYR A 265 7.58 -1.49 13.63
N GLN A 266 6.55 -0.64 13.72
CA GLN A 266 6.62 0.59 14.49
C GLN A 266 6.67 0.30 15.98
N ILE A 267 5.84 -0.64 16.45
CA ILE A 267 5.83 -1.07 17.86
C ILE A 267 7.17 -1.72 18.21
N GLY A 268 7.65 -2.67 17.40
CA GLY A 268 8.94 -3.33 17.64
C GLY A 268 10.13 -2.35 17.60
N GLY A 269 10.10 -1.35 16.72
CA GLY A 269 11.20 -0.39 16.57
C GLY A 269 11.19 0.77 17.58
N MET A 270 10.02 1.31 17.92
CA MET A 270 9.89 2.49 18.79
C MET A 270 9.55 2.12 20.23
N ALA A 271 8.57 1.23 20.42
CA ALA A 271 8.13 0.81 21.74
C ALA A 271 9.02 -0.29 22.35
N ASP A 272 9.78 -1.00 21.52
CA ASP A 272 10.69 -2.06 21.96
C ASP A 272 9.95 -3.15 22.76
N ARG A 273 8.83 -3.63 22.19
CA ARG A 273 7.95 -4.66 22.79
C ARG A 273 7.62 -5.76 21.79
N THR A 274 7.26 -6.92 22.34
CA THR A 274 6.91 -8.10 21.55
C THR A 274 5.55 -7.89 20.87
N THR A 275 5.47 -8.16 19.56
CA THR A 275 4.24 -8.09 18.77
C THR A 275 3.85 -9.46 18.22
N PHE A 276 2.54 -9.71 18.06
CA PHE A 276 2.03 -10.99 17.55
C PHE A 276 2.05 -11.08 16.02
N VAL A 277 1.79 -9.96 15.34
CA VAL A 277 1.68 -9.86 13.89
C VAL A 277 2.52 -8.71 13.36
N ASP A 278 3.13 -8.91 12.20
CA ASP A 278 4.07 -7.97 11.59
C ASP A 278 3.73 -7.66 10.14
N ASN A 279 4.42 -6.66 9.58
CA ASN A 279 4.18 -6.15 8.24
C ASN A 279 4.71 -7.11 7.14
N ASN A 280 5.48 -8.15 7.49
CA ASN A 280 5.98 -9.13 6.52
C ASN A 280 4.87 -10.06 6.00
N THR A 281 3.83 -10.30 6.80
CA THR A 281 2.62 -11.06 6.41
C THR A 281 2.88 -12.47 5.88
N TRP A 282 3.83 -13.19 6.47
CA TRP A 282 4.19 -14.54 6.02
C TRP A 282 3.24 -15.65 6.54
N ASN A 283 2.59 -15.44 7.69
CA ASN A 283 1.63 -16.38 8.28
C ASN A 283 0.22 -15.77 8.35
N ASN A 284 -0.57 -16.07 7.32
CA ASN A 284 -1.93 -15.53 7.18
C ASN A 284 -2.88 -15.99 8.30
N THR A 285 -2.72 -17.22 8.81
CA THR A 285 -3.58 -17.76 9.87
C THR A 285 -3.39 -17.00 11.18
N HIS A 286 -2.17 -16.57 11.47
CA HIS A 286 -1.90 -15.78 12.67
C HIS A 286 -2.53 -14.39 12.57
N ILE A 287 -2.43 -13.72 11.41
CA ILE A 287 -3.07 -12.42 11.15
C ILE A 287 -4.59 -12.53 11.25
N ALA A 288 -5.16 -13.57 10.65
CA ALA A 288 -6.59 -13.83 10.75
C ALA A 288 -7.04 -14.09 12.20
N THR A 289 -6.19 -14.67 13.05
CA THR A 289 -6.51 -14.88 14.47
C THR A 289 -6.62 -13.55 15.22
N VAL A 290 -5.69 -12.61 14.96
CA VAL A 290 -5.77 -11.25 15.50
C VAL A 290 -6.97 -10.50 14.93
N GLY A 291 -7.23 -10.61 13.63
CA GLY A 291 -8.42 -10.02 12.99
C GLY A 291 -9.71 -10.53 13.61
N LYS A 292 -9.79 -11.84 13.90
CA LYS A 292 -10.91 -12.47 14.57
C LYS A 292 -11.08 -11.93 16.00
N ALA A 293 -10.00 -11.84 16.77
CA ALA A 293 -10.03 -11.28 18.12
C ALA A 293 -10.54 -9.83 18.14
N MET A 294 -10.24 -9.03 17.12
CA MET A 294 -10.75 -7.67 16.99
C MET A 294 -12.22 -7.59 16.55
N ALA A 295 -12.70 -8.60 15.82
CA ALA A 295 -14.00 -8.58 15.15
C ALA A 295 -15.15 -9.26 15.93
N VAL A 296 -14.84 -10.18 16.86
CA VAL A 296 -15.86 -10.88 17.65
C VAL A 296 -16.25 -10.11 18.93
N SER A 297 -17.25 -10.63 19.65
CA SER A 297 -17.67 -10.09 20.94
C SER A 297 -16.58 -10.20 22.00
N GLU A 298 -16.65 -9.33 22.99
CA GLU A 298 -15.65 -9.23 24.06
C GLU A 298 -15.36 -10.56 24.79
N GLU A 299 -16.41 -11.35 25.07
CA GLU A 299 -16.29 -12.68 25.68
C GLU A 299 -15.44 -13.64 24.82
N LYS A 300 -15.72 -13.69 23.51
CA LYS A 300 -14.97 -14.55 22.59
C LYS A 300 -13.54 -14.04 22.38
N SER A 301 -13.38 -12.72 22.34
CA SER A 301 -12.07 -12.08 22.22
C SER A 301 -11.19 -12.37 23.43
N GLU A 302 -11.75 -12.37 24.64
CA GLU A 302 -11.02 -12.72 25.87
C GLU A 302 -10.35 -14.10 25.75
N VAL A 303 -11.12 -15.11 25.32
CA VAL A 303 -10.61 -16.48 25.16
C VAL A 303 -9.44 -16.53 24.18
N ILE A 304 -9.54 -15.80 23.06
CA ILE A 304 -8.48 -15.74 22.05
C ILE A 304 -7.24 -15.01 22.61
N MET A 305 -7.43 -13.85 23.24
CA MET A 305 -6.35 -13.05 23.83
C MET A 305 -5.59 -13.81 24.92
N ARG A 306 -6.31 -14.51 25.82
CA ARG A 306 -5.68 -15.33 26.86
C ARG A 306 -4.92 -16.52 26.28
N ARG A 307 -5.43 -17.17 25.23
CA ARG A 307 -4.75 -18.28 24.56
C ARG A 307 -3.47 -17.85 23.85
N LEU A 308 -3.45 -16.63 23.32
CA LEU A 308 -2.25 -16.02 22.73
C LEU A 308 -1.29 -15.48 23.79
N GLY A 309 -1.78 -15.21 25.01
CA GLY A 309 -1.03 -14.58 26.09
C GLY A 309 -0.80 -13.09 25.83
N VAL A 310 -1.85 -12.37 25.42
CA VAL A 310 -1.82 -10.92 25.18
C VAL A 310 -1.89 -10.17 26.51
N ASP A 311 -1.01 -9.18 26.71
CA ASP A 311 -1.03 -8.30 27.89
C ASP A 311 -1.68 -6.96 27.56
N TYR A 312 -1.31 -6.38 26.41
CA TYR A 312 -1.77 -5.08 25.95
C TYR A 312 -2.40 -5.16 24.56
N VAL A 313 -3.41 -4.33 24.32
CA VAL A 313 -4.05 -4.15 23.02
C VAL A 313 -3.92 -2.69 22.61
N LEU A 314 -3.41 -2.44 21.41
CA LEU A 314 -3.27 -1.11 20.84
C LEU A 314 -4.21 -0.94 19.65
N VAL A 315 -5.01 0.13 19.68
CA VAL A 315 -5.90 0.51 18.58
C VAL A 315 -5.71 1.98 18.21
N ILE A 316 -5.88 2.29 16.93
CA ILE A 316 -5.83 3.65 16.43
C ILE A 316 -7.23 4.15 16.11
N PHE A 317 -7.61 5.26 16.74
CA PHE A 317 -8.92 5.86 16.65
C PHE A 317 -8.82 7.29 16.11
N GLY A 318 -9.32 7.51 14.90
CA GLY A 318 -9.24 8.80 14.23
C GLY A 318 -10.43 9.73 14.47
N GLY A 319 -11.43 9.29 15.23
CA GLY A 319 -12.75 9.93 15.26
C GLY A 319 -12.76 11.34 15.86
N MET A 320 -11.83 11.68 16.76
CA MET A 320 -11.75 13.03 17.34
C MET A 320 -11.17 14.07 16.37
N ILE A 321 -10.05 13.75 15.73
CA ILE A 321 -9.33 14.70 14.87
C ILE A 321 -9.68 14.59 13.38
N GLY A 322 -10.33 13.49 12.96
CA GLY A 322 -10.65 13.22 11.56
C GLY A 322 -9.53 12.50 10.81
N TYR A 323 -8.75 11.64 11.49
CA TYR A 323 -7.71 10.85 10.85
C TYR A 323 -8.32 9.64 10.13
N SER A 324 -8.28 9.63 8.80
CA SER A 324 -8.94 8.60 7.99
C SER A 324 -8.24 7.23 8.02
N GLY A 325 -6.97 7.16 8.41
CA GLY A 325 -6.18 5.93 8.48
C GLY A 325 -6.42 5.11 9.74
N ASP A 326 -7.56 5.27 10.41
CA ASP A 326 -7.92 4.60 11.66
C ASP A 326 -8.31 3.13 11.47
N ASP A 327 -8.31 2.36 12.57
CA ASP A 327 -8.57 0.92 12.51
C ASP A 327 -10.02 0.60 12.14
N LEU A 328 -10.97 1.50 12.43
CA LEU A 328 -12.37 1.34 12.05
C LEU A 328 -12.60 1.41 10.53
N ASN A 329 -11.76 2.13 9.76
CA ASN A 329 -11.84 2.13 8.28
C ASN A 329 -11.18 0.89 7.69
N LYS A 330 -10.18 0.34 8.37
CA LYS A 330 -9.52 -0.92 7.99
C LYS A 330 -10.27 -2.15 8.50
N PHE A 331 -11.21 -1.99 9.43
CA PHE A 331 -11.88 -3.06 10.15
C PHE A 331 -12.49 -4.12 9.22
N LEU A 332 -13.09 -3.69 8.10
CA LEU A 332 -13.68 -4.63 7.15
C LEU A 332 -12.65 -5.57 6.51
N TRP A 333 -11.38 -5.16 6.39
CA TRP A 333 -10.30 -6.06 5.99
C TRP A 333 -9.99 -7.09 7.08
N MET A 334 -10.01 -6.68 8.36
CA MET A 334 -9.85 -7.61 9.48
C MET A 334 -10.94 -8.70 9.44
N VAL A 335 -12.18 -8.30 9.17
CA VAL A 335 -13.33 -9.20 9.02
C VAL A 335 -13.14 -10.15 7.83
N ARG A 336 -12.85 -9.64 6.63
CA ARG A 336 -12.66 -10.47 5.41
C ARG A 336 -11.52 -11.48 5.53
N ILE A 337 -10.40 -11.07 6.13
CA ILE A 337 -9.25 -11.96 6.35
C ILE A 337 -9.62 -13.08 7.31
N SER A 338 -10.43 -12.77 8.34
CA SER A 338 -10.88 -13.73 9.34
C SER A 338 -11.97 -14.67 8.82
N GLU A 339 -12.93 -14.15 8.05
CA GLU A 339 -14.00 -14.91 7.39
C GLU A 339 -13.43 -15.97 6.42
N GLY A 340 -12.31 -15.67 5.74
CA GLY A 340 -11.64 -16.62 4.87
C GLY A 340 -11.14 -17.89 5.57
N ILE A 341 -10.98 -17.87 6.90
CA ILE A 341 -10.54 -19.03 7.70
C ILE A 341 -11.66 -19.56 8.60
N TRP A 342 -12.44 -18.67 9.23
CA TRP A 342 -13.55 -19.01 10.14
C TRP A 342 -14.88 -18.41 9.68
N PRO A 343 -15.45 -18.88 8.55
CA PRO A 343 -16.67 -18.31 7.97
C PRO A 343 -17.93 -18.50 8.84
N GLU A 344 -17.93 -19.51 9.72
CA GLU A 344 -19.03 -19.79 10.64
C GLU A 344 -19.06 -18.84 11.84
N GLU A 345 -17.92 -18.24 12.19
CA GLU A 345 -17.80 -17.38 13.38
C GLU A 345 -17.77 -15.89 13.03
N VAL A 346 -17.18 -15.53 11.88
CA VAL A 346 -17.07 -14.16 11.40
C VAL A 346 -17.61 -14.11 9.97
N ASN A 347 -18.59 -13.25 9.75
CA ASN A 347 -19.25 -13.09 8.46
C ASN A 347 -19.38 -11.59 8.11
N GLU A 348 -18.86 -11.18 6.94
CA GLU A 348 -18.85 -9.78 6.52
C GLU A 348 -20.25 -9.14 6.52
N ARG A 349 -21.27 -9.85 6.03
CA ARG A 349 -22.64 -9.31 5.92
C ARG A 349 -23.22 -8.92 7.27
N SER A 350 -22.81 -9.58 8.34
CA SER A 350 -23.33 -9.37 9.70
C SER A 350 -22.95 -8.00 10.29
N TYR A 351 -21.91 -7.35 9.77
CA TYR A 351 -21.48 -6.02 10.22
C TYR A 351 -22.25 -4.88 9.54
N PHE A 352 -22.95 -5.15 8.45
CA PHE A 352 -23.78 -4.16 7.76
C PHE A 352 -25.19 -4.10 8.32
N THR A 353 -25.87 -2.96 8.13
CA THR A 353 -27.30 -2.87 8.41
C THR A 353 -28.11 -3.74 7.43
N ASP A 354 -29.40 -3.95 7.72
CA ASP A 354 -30.32 -4.66 6.82
C ASP A 354 -30.32 -4.06 5.41
N ARG A 355 -30.15 -2.74 5.30
CA ARG A 355 -30.05 -1.99 4.05
C ARG A 355 -28.70 -2.11 3.33
N GLY A 356 -27.70 -2.71 3.96
CA GLY A 356 -26.34 -2.83 3.39
C GLY A 356 -25.43 -1.64 3.69
N GLU A 357 -25.78 -0.78 4.65
CA GLU A 357 -24.97 0.38 5.02
C GLU A 357 -23.94 0.01 6.10
N TYR A 358 -22.70 0.50 5.98
CA TYR A 358 -21.69 0.42 7.03
C TYR A 358 -21.83 1.64 7.95
N ARG A 359 -22.35 1.43 9.16
CA ARG A 359 -22.62 2.48 10.15
C ARG A 359 -21.95 2.17 11.48
N VAL A 360 -21.62 3.24 12.21
CA VAL A 360 -21.02 3.23 13.56
C VAL A 360 -21.88 3.97 14.58
N ASP A 361 -23.00 4.56 14.16
CA ASP A 361 -23.98 5.17 15.06
C ASP A 361 -24.93 4.14 15.71
N GLU A 362 -25.94 4.62 16.42
CA GLU A 362 -26.91 3.78 17.13
C GLU A 362 -27.65 2.79 16.19
N HIS A 363 -27.74 3.14 14.89
CA HIS A 363 -28.33 2.33 13.84
C HIS A 363 -27.37 1.30 13.22
N ALA A 364 -26.14 1.20 13.73
CA ALA A 364 -25.23 0.11 13.38
C ALA A 364 -25.83 -1.26 13.72
N SER A 365 -25.37 -2.29 13.02
CA SER A 365 -25.77 -3.67 13.29
C SER A 365 -25.44 -4.08 14.73
N THR A 366 -26.20 -5.01 15.30
CA THR A 366 -25.95 -5.50 16.66
C THR A 366 -24.55 -6.11 16.79
N VAL A 367 -24.10 -6.83 15.75
CA VAL A 367 -22.78 -7.43 15.69
C VAL A 367 -21.67 -6.37 15.66
N MET A 368 -21.85 -5.27 14.90
CA MET A 368 -20.90 -4.16 14.91
C MET A 368 -20.83 -3.48 16.28
N LYS A 369 -21.96 -3.28 16.96
CA LYS A 369 -22.00 -2.64 18.28
C LYS A 369 -21.37 -3.52 19.37
N ASP A 370 -21.47 -4.84 19.22
CA ASP A 370 -20.95 -5.78 20.21
C ASP A 370 -19.47 -6.16 19.99
N CYS A 371 -18.91 -5.88 18.82
CA CYS A 371 -17.53 -6.27 18.51
C CYS A 371 -16.50 -5.50 19.36
N LEU A 372 -15.39 -6.17 19.67
CA LEU A 372 -14.34 -5.60 20.52
C LEU A 372 -13.77 -4.31 19.93
N MET A 373 -13.48 -4.28 18.62
CA MET A 373 -12.92 -3.09 17.96
C MET A 373 -13.80 -1.85 18.14
N TYR A 374 -15.13 -2.02 18.03
CA TYR A 374 -16.08 -0.91 18.21
C TYR A 374 -16.07 -0.41 19.65
N LYS A 375 -16.18 -1.32 20.63
CA LYS A 375 -16.15 -0.96 22.05
C LYS A 375 -14.84 -0.28 22.44
N MET A 376 -13.68 -0.81 22.01
CA MET A 376 -12.38 -0.17 22.23
C MET A 376 -12.28 1.22 21.59
N SER A 377 -12.77 1.39 20.36
CA SER A 377 -12.68 2.68 19.68
C SER A 377 -13.53 3.76 20.37
N PHE A 378 -14.75 3.42 20.79
CA PHE A 378 -15.72 4.38 21.32
C PHE A 378 -15.85 4.42 22.85
N HIS A 379 -15.09 3.60 23.59
CA HIS A 379 -15.07 3.62 25.06
C HIS A 379 -14.80 5.03 25.59
N GLY A 380 -15.65 5.56 26.48
CA GLY A 380 -15.48 6.91 27.05
C GLY A 380 -15.59 8.07 26.06
N PHE A 381 -15.89 7.84 24.77
CA PHE A 381 -15.96 8.89 23.76
C PHE A 381 -17.13 9.86 24.02
N GLY A 382 -18.23 9.38 24.62
CA GLY A 382 -19.36 10.23 25.04
C GLY A 382 -19.00 11.26 26.11
N ASP A 383 -18.04 10.95 26.98
CA ASP A 383 -17.65 11.83 28.10
C ASP A 383 -16.96 13.12 27.63
N LEU A 384 -16.33 13.09 26.45
CA LEU A 384 -15.66 14.25 25.85
C LEU A 384 -16.62 15.38 25.47
N TYR A 385 -17.87 15.06 25.15
CA TYR A 385 -18.82 16.01 24.57
C TYR A 385 -19.77 16.64 25.61
N ALA A 386 -19.50 16.43 26.90
CA ALA A 386 -20.21 17.06 28.03
C ALA A 386 -21.75 16.97 27.91
N GLY A 387 -22.26 15.81 27.49
CA GLY A 387 -23.70 15.55 27.31
C GLY A 387 -24.28 15.98 25.96
N ARG A 388 -23.46 16.47 25.02
CA ARG A 388 -23.85 16.61 23.62
C ARG A 388 -23.57 15.32 22.87
N ASP A 389 -24.27 15.12 21.77
CA ASP A 389 -24.04 13.98 20.88
C ASP A 389 -22.60 14.00 20.32
N PRO A 390 -21.78 13.01 20.66
CA PRO A 390 -20.44 12.89 20.09
C PRO A 390 -20.52 12.64 18.58
N VAL A 391 -19.57 13.24 17.87
CA VAL A 391 -19.51 13.18 16.40
C VAL A 391 -18.18 12.56 16.00
N ASP A 392 -18.24 11.41 15.32
CA ASP A 392 -17.09 10.85 14.63
C ASP A 392 -16.78 11.72 13.40
N ARG A 393 -15.65 12.43 13.43
CA ARG A 393 -15.22 13.34 12.36
C ARG A 393 -14.75 12.64 11.10
N VAL A 394 -14.38 11.36 11.17
CA VAL A 394 -13.96 10.59 9.99
C VAL A 394 -15.20 10.17 9.21
N ARG A 395 -16.17 9.57 9.90
CA ARG A 395 -17.37 8.98 9.29
C ARG A 395 -18.54 9.96 9.18
N GLN A 396 -18.43 11.12 9.83
CA GLN A 396 -19.47 12.15 9.91
C GLN A 396 -20.80 11.60 10.47
N GLN A 397 -20.71 10.65 11.40
CA GLN A 397 -21.85 10.03 12.06
C GLN A 397 -21.92 10.51 13.52
N LYS A 398 -23.15 10.75 13.99
CA LYS A 398 -23.42 11.20 15.36
C LYS A 398 -23.89 9.99 16.17
N LEU A 399 -23.27 9.78 17.32
CA LEU A 399 -23.78 8.82 18.29
C LEU A 399 -24.64 9.60 19.28
N GLY A 400 -25.80 9.06 19.65
CA GLY A 400 -26.62 9.66 20.72
C GLY A 400 -25.83 9.67 22.03
N ALA A 401 -25.89 10.78 22.78
CA ALA A 401 -25.11 10.92 24.01
C ALA A 401 -25.33 9.76 25.00
N GLU A 402 -26.58 9.34 25.22
CA GLU A 402 -26.90 8.22 26.12
C GLU A 402 -26.30 6.90 25.63
N TYR A 403 -26.41 6.63 24.32
CA TYR A 403 -25.83 5.43 23.72
C TYR A 403 -24.30 5.42 23.85
N ALA A 404 -23.65 6.55 23.55
CA ALA A 404 -22.19 6.67 23.65
C ALA A 404 -21.66 6.50 25.09
N HIS A 405 -22.40 6.95 26.10
CA HIS A 405 -22.05 6.72 27.51
C HIS A 405 -22.27 5.26 27.97
N ASN A 406 -23.09 4.50 27.25
CA ASN A 406 -23.37 3.10 27.59
C ASN A 406 -22.36 2.12 26.97
N ILE A 407 -21.44 2.58 26.12
CA ILE A 407 -20.36 1.76 25.56
C ILE A 407 -19.30 1.55 26.64
N ASN A 408 -19.26 0.34 27.20
CA ASN A 408 -18.34 -0.03 28.28
C ASN A 408 -17.49 -1.24 27.87
N LEU A 409 -16.33 -1.38 28.51
CA LEU A 409 -15.44 -2.54 28.43
C LEU A 409 -15.33 -3.18 29.81
N ASP A 410 -15.39 -4.51 29.85
CA ASP A 410 -15.38 -5.30 31.06
C ASP A 410 -14.12 -6.14 31.20
N VAL A 411 -13.66 -6.74 30.10
CA VAL A 411 -12.46 -7.58 30.01
C VAL A 411 -11.18 -6.76 29.89
N LEU A 412 -11.27 -5.61 29.21
CA LEU A 412 -10.15 -4.70 29.00
C LEU A 412 -10.26 -3.49 29.94
N GLU A 413 -9.11 -3.01 30.40
CA GLU A 413 -8.97 -1.74 31.13
C GLU A 413 -8.20 -0.73 30.28
N GLU A 414 -8.71 0.49 30.15
CA GLU A 414 -8.01 1.58 29.48
C GLU A 414 -6.84 2.06 30.35
N VAL A 415 -5.61 1.91 29.87
CA VAL A 415 -4.40 2.28 30.62
C VAL A 415 -3.75 3.56 30.10
N PHE A 416 -3.90 3.85 28.80
CA PHE A 416 -3.36 5.06 28.20
C PHE A 416 -4.15 5.46 26.95
N THR A 417 -4.38 6.76 26.79
CA THR A 417 -4.95 7.37 25.58
C THR A 417 -4.21 8.68 25.34
N THR A 418 -3.76 8.88 24.10
CA THR A 418 -2.96 10.06 23.71
C THR A 418 -3.75 11.36 23.79
N GLU A 419 -3.04 12.50 23.73
CA GLU A 419 -3.64 13.83 23.85
C GLU A 419 -4.83 14.04 22.89
N ASN A 420 -4.67 13.65 21.62
CA ASN A 420 -5.68 13.83 20.58
C ASN A 420 -6.55 12.58 20.36
N TRP A 421 -6.50 11.62 21.28
CA TRP A 421 -7.22 10.34 21.22
C TRP A 421 -6.92 9.51 19.96
N LEU A 422 -5.75 9.71 19.35
CA LEU A 422 -5.36 8.98 18.14
C LEU A 422 -4.96 7.54 18.44
N VAL A 423 -4.22 7.29 19.52
CA VAL A 423 -3.77 5.95 19.91
C VAL A 423 -4.32 5.63 21.30
N ARG A 424 -4.91 4.45 21.43
CA ARG A 424 -5.49 3.96 22.68
C ARG A 424 -4.87 2.62 23.03
N ILE A 425 -4.46 2.49 24.28
CA ILE A 425 -3.82 1.29 24.81
C ILE A 425 -4.68 0.75 25.95
N TYR A 426 -5.04 -0.51 25.80
CA TYR A 426 -5.81 -1.28 26.76
C TYR A 426 -4.96 -2.38 27.36
N LYS A 427 -5.17 -2.69 28.64
CA LYS A 427 -4.59 -3.84 29.31
C LYS A 427 -5.65 -4.92 29.50
N LEU A 428 -5.28 -6.17 29.25
CA LEU A 428 -6.13 -7.31 29.58
C LEU A 428 -6.19 -7.49 31.10
N LYS A 429 -7.40 -7.50 31.67
CA LYS A 429 -7.56 -7.72 33.11
C LYS A 429 -7.23 -9.17 33.48
N ASP A 430 -6.72 -9.33 34.69
CA ASP A 430 -6.54 -10.65 35.28
C ASP A 430 -7.89 -11.36 35.44
N VAL A 431 -7.86 -12.69 35.46
CA VAL A 431 -9.07 -13.48 35.75
C VAL A 431 -9.61 -13.13 37.13
N ASP A 432 -10.94 -13.13 37.29
CA ASP A 432 -11.52 -12.88 38.61
C ASP A 432 -11.02 -13.94 39.60
N ASN A 433 -10.70 -13.52 40.82
CA ASN A 433 -10.18 -14.40 41.87
C ASN A 433 -11.18 -15.52 42.22
N PHE A 434 -12.47 -15.31 41.96
CA PHE A 434 -13.54 -16.28 42.20
C PHE A 434 -13.95 -17.06 40.93
N GLY A 435 -13.25 -16.86 39.81
CA GLY A 435 -13.51 -17.55 38.54
C GLY A 435 -14.82 -17.15 37.86
N ARG A 436 -15.40 -15.99 38.21
CA ARG A 436 -16.59 -15.45 37.54
C ARG A 436 -16.21 -14.78 36.22
N SER A 437 -17.19 -14.64 35.32
CA SER A 437 -17.02 -13.87 34.09
C SER A 437 -16.77 -12.39 34.43
N LEU A 438 -15.76 -11.79 33.81
CA LEU A 438 -15.46 -10.36 34.00
C LEU A 438 -16.62 -9.46 33.54
N ILE A 439 -17.39 -9.93 32.56
CA ILE A 439 -18.57 -9.22 32.04
C ILE A 439 -19.67 -9.17 33.11
N ASP A 440 -19.98 -10.30 33.75
CA ASP A 440 -20.98 -10.37 34.82
C ASP A 440 -20.59 -9.47 36.00
N VAL A 441 -19.31 -9.49 36.38
CA VAL A 441 -18.76 -8.64 37.45
C VAL A 441 -18.87 -7.15 37.09
N GLY A 442 -18.57 -6.79 35.83
CA GLY A 442 -18.71 -5.43 35.33
C GLY A 442 -20.16 -4.94 35.34
N GLU A 443 -21.10 -5.80 34.95
CA GLU A 443 -22.53 -5.51 35.02
C GLU A 443 -23.05 -5.31 36.45
N GLU A 444 -22.68 -6.20 37.38
CA GLU A 444 -23.01 -6.08 38.80
C GLU A 444 -22.50 -4.75 39.35
N HIS A 445 -21.21 -4.44 39.11
CA HIS A 445 -20.62 -3.19 39.55
C HIS A 445 -21.37 -1.97 38.99
N ARG A 446 -21.75 -1.98 37.71
CA ARG A 446 -22.51 -0.87 37.10
C ARG A 446 -23.92 -0.68 37.67
N LYS A 447 -24.57 -1.77 38.12
CA LYS A 447 -25.89 -1.76 38.79
C LYS A 447 -25.78 -1.17 40.20
N ASP A 448 -24.70 -1.50 40.92
CA ASP A 448 -24.48 -1.05 42.30
C ASP A 448 -23.87 0.36 42.40
N THR A 449 -23.22 0.85 41.33
CA THR A 449 -22.55 2.16 41.34
C THR A 449 -23.55 3.32 41.34
N THR A 450 -23.53 4.13 42.41
CA THR A 450 -24.36 5.34 42.52
C THR A 450 -23.95 6.46 41.54
N ARG A 451 -24.89 7.35 41.17
CA ARG A 451 -24.64 8.50 40.25
C ARG A 451 -23.43 9.38 40.66
N ARG A 452 -23.11 9.46 41.95
CA ARG A 452 -21.97 10.23 42.47
C ARG A 452 -20.63 9.53 42.21
N GLN A 453 -20.57 8.20 42.29
CA GLN A 453 -19.38 7.41 41.99
C GLN A 453 -19.08 7.38 40.49
N LYS A 454 -20.12 7.30 39.63
CA LYS A 454 -19.98 7.39 38.16
C LYS A 454 -19.30 8.69 37.70
N ARG A 455 -19.59 9.82 38.37
CA ARG A 455 -18.95 11.13 38.11
C ARG A 455 -17.50 11.25 38.58
N ILE A 456 -17.07 10.41 39.52
CA ILE A 456 -15.69 10.40 40.04
C ILE A 456 -14.81 9.52 39.16
N GLN A 457 -15.32 8.37 38.69
CA GLN A 457 -14.61 7.50 37.74
C GLN A 457 -14.33 8.20 36.40
N THR A 458 -15.31 8.91 35.84
CA THR A 458 -15.12 9.71 34.60
C THR A 458 -14.11 10.85 34.71
N ARG A 459 -13.72 11.25 35.94
CA ARG A 459 -12.71 12.29 36.17
C ARG A 459 -11.30 11.76 36.41
N LYS A 460 -11.13 10.46 36.70
CA LYS A 460 -9.80 9.86 36.79
C LYS A 460 -9.24 9.72 35.38
N LYS A 461 -8.57 10.79 34.90
CA LYS A 461 -7.59 10.63 33.83
C LYS A 461 -6.50 9.66 34.34
N PRO A 462 -5.94 8.79 33.46
CA PRO A 462 -4.79 8.00 33.85
C PRO A 462 -3.70 8.94 34.38
N GLU A 463 -3.04 8.56 35.49
CA GLU A 463 -1.90 9.30 36.00
C GLU A 463 -0.83 9.30 34.91
N LEU A 464 -0.52 10.49 34.37
CA LEU A 464 0.51 10.69 33.35
C LEU A 464 1.93 10.67 33.94
N ASP A 465 2.03 10.46 35.25
CA ASP A 465 3.31 10.38 35.93
C ASP A 465 4.02 9.08 35.52
N LEU A 466 5.31 9.22 35.18
CA LEU A 466 6.19 8.09 34.92
C LEU A 466 6.20 7.19 36.17
N ARG A 467 5.90 5.89 36.00
CA ARG A 467 6.21 4.90 37.03
C ARG A 467 7.72 4.85 37.13
N VAL A 468 8.28 5.54 38.13
CA VAL A 468 9.69 5.39 38.53
C VAL A 468 9.89 4.05 39.20
#